data_AF-A0AAW8APC2-F1
#
_entry.id   AF-A0AAW8APC2-F1
#
_cell.length_a   1.000
_cell.length_b   1.000
_cell.length_c   1.000
_cell.angle_alpha   90.00
_cell.angle_beta   90.00
_cell.angle_gamma   90.00
#
_symmetry.space_group_name_H-M   'P 1'
#
loop_
_entity.id
_entity.type
_entity.pdbx_description
1 polymer ?
#
loop_
_entity_poly.entity_id
_entity_poly.type
_entity_poly.pdbx_seq_one_letter_code
_entity_poly.pdbx_strand_id
1 'polypeptide(L)'
;VSTLNLAHLMPVSAVWAGPEKNAHLDGPPLIVTRTEGATPFRLVTHIGDVGHTLVAGPTGMGKSVLLATLAMQFRRYRGSRIFVFDMGRSMRA
;
A
#
# COMPACT_ATOMS: atom_id res chain seq x y z
N VAL A 1 -13.18 -20.98 33.90
CA VAL A 1 -12.43 -20.66 32.67
C VAL A 1 -11.94 -19.22 32.79
N SER A 2 -10.63 -18.96 32.66
CA SER A 2 -10.12 -17.59 32.75
C SER A 2 -10.35 -16.84 31.43
N THR A 3 -10.64 -15.55 31.51
CA THR A 3 -10.83 -14.67 30.34
C THR A 3 -9.58 -14.64 29.45
N LEU A 4 -8.40 -14.87 30.02
CA LEU A 4 -7.12 -14.98 29.32
C LEU A 4 -7.04 -16.23 28.43
N ASN A 5 -7.47 -17.38 28.96
CA ASN A 5 -7.51 -18.63 28.20
C ASN A 5 -8.55 -18.55 27.07
N LEU A 6 -9.66 -17.85 27.30
CA LEU A 6 -10.67 -17.58 26.28
C LEU A 6 -10.14 -16.66 25.17
N ALA A 7 -9.43 -15.58 25.53
CA ALA A 7 -8.86 -14.65 24.56
C ALA A 7 -7.81 -15.32 23.63
N HIS A 8 -7.01 -16.25 24.15
CA HIS A 8 -6.05 -17.01 23.33
C HIS A 8 -6.69 -18.05 22.39
N LEU A 9 -7.90 -18.52 22.72
CA LEU A 9 -8.63 -19.52 21.92
C LEU A 9 -9.63 -18.89 20.95
N MET A 10 -9.97 -17.61 21.14
CA MET A 10 -10.85 -16.91 20.23
C MET A 10 -10.07 -16.47 18.98
N PRO A 11 -10.48 -16.89 17.77
CA PRO A 11 -9.95 -16.31 16.55
C PRO A 11 -10.48 -14.88 16.43
N VAL A 12 -9.68 -13.92 16.90
CA VAL A 12 -9.99 -12.49 16.74
C VAL A 12 -9.22 -11.97 15.53
N SER A 13 -9.88 -11.91 14.37
CA SER A 13 -9.35 -11.20 13.21
C SER A 13 -9.84 -9.75 13.24
N ALA A 14 -8.96 -8.82 13.60
CA ALA A 14 -9.23 -7.41 13.34
C ALA A 14 -8.85 -7.10 11.88
N VAL A 15 -9.77 -6.48 11.13
CA VAL A 15 -9.45 -5.99 9.79
C VAL A 15 -8.41 -4.88 9.92
N TRP A 16 -7.17 -5.16 9.52
CA TRP A 16 -6.11 -4.16 9.58
C TRP A 16 -6.23 -3.21 8.38
N ALA A 17 -6.63 -1.96 8.66
CA ALA A 17 -6.82 -0.91 7.66
C ALA A 17 -5.51 -0.28 7.16
N GLY A 18 -4.34 -0.77 7.59
CA GLY A 18 -3.04 -0.17 7.31
C GLY A 18 -2.71 1.06 8.18
N PRO A 19 -1.46 1.58 8.12
CA PRO A 19 -1.05 2.74 8.90
C PRO A 19 -1.76 4.02 8.45
N GLU A 20 -2.07 4.92 9.39
CA GLU A 20 -2.74 6.19 9.10
C GLU A 20 -1.87 7.21 8.37
N LYS A 21 -0.54 7.05 8.45
CA LYS A 21 0.46 7.91 7.80
C LYS A 21 1.70 7.12 7.37
N ASN A 22 2.44 7.65 6.42
CA ASN A 22 3.81 7.21 6.15
C ASN A 22 4.75 7.95 7.12
N ALA A 23 5.28 7.24 8.12
CA ALA A 23 6.14 7.81 9.15
C ALA A 23 7.49 8.30 8.60
N HIS A 24 8.05 7.63 7.59
CA HIS A 24 9.34 7.99 7.01
C HIS A 24 9.26 9.24 6.15
N LEU A 25 8.19 9.36 5.35
CA LEU A 25 7.97 10.50 4.46
C LEU A 25 7.21 11.66 5.12
N ASP A 26 6.88 11.51 6.41
CA ASP A 26 6.08 12.43 7.22
C ASP A 26 4.85 12.97 6.47
N GLY A 27 4.02 12.04 5.97
CA GLY A 27 2.90 12.40 5.11
C GLY A 27 1.77 11.37 5.11
N PRO A 28 0.69 11.62 4.35
CA PRO A 28 -0.43 10.70 4.26
C PRO A 28 -0.02 9.34 3.65
N PRO A 29 -0.85 8.29 3.77
CA PRO A 29 -0.63 7.03 3.07
C PRO A 29 -0.52 7.25 1.56
N LEU A 30 0.21 6.37 0.88
CA LEU A 30 0.43 6.51 -0.57
C LEU A 30 -0.90 6.41 -1.32
N ILE A 31 -1.74 5.44 -0.96
CA ILE A 31 -3.09 5.27 -1.51
C ILE A 31 -4.05 4.91 -0.39
N VAL A 32 -5.28 5.44 -0.45
CA VAL A 32 -6.41 4.93 0.32
C VAL A 32 -7.38 4.25 -0.66
N THR A 33 -7.65 2.97 -0.45
CA THR A 33 -8.57 2.17 -1.24
C THR A 33 -9.63 1.53 -0.36
N ARG A 34 -10.50 0.73 -0.96
CA ARG A 34 -11.53 -0.04 -0.27
C ARG A 34 -11.24 -1.53 -0.49
N THR A 35 -11.28 -2.33 0.58
CA THR A 35 -11.34 -3.78 0.48
C THR A 35 -12.72 -4.22 0.00
N GLU A 36 -12.85 -5.48 -0.43
CA GLU A 36 -14.15 -6.04 -0.87
C GLU A 36 -15.27 -5.79 0.18
N GLY A 37 -14.96 -5.98 1.47
CA GLY A 37 -15.85 -5.73 2.61
C GLY A 37 -16.06 -4.26 2.99
N ALA A 38 -15.83 -3.31 2.08
CA ALA A 38 -15.98 -1.87 2.31
C ALA A 38 -15.07 -1.24 3.36
N THR A 39 -14.11 -2.01 3.90
CA THR A 39 -13.17 -1.47 4.88
C THR A 39 -12.13 -0.61 4.17
N PRO A 40 -11.89 0.63 4.64
CA PRO A 40 -10.80 1.44 4.12
C PRO A 40 -9.45 0.71 4.28
N PHE A 41 -8.64 0.72 3.23
CA PHE A 41 -7.28 0.19 3.24
C PHE A 41 -6.29 1.29 2.88
N ARG A 42 -5.30 1.50 3.75
CA ARG A 42 -4.27 2.52 3.63
C ARG A 42 -2.97 1.85 3.23
N LEU A 43 -2.58 2.02 1.97
CA LEU A 43 -1.33 1.49 1.45
C LEU A 43 -0.18 2.43 1.83
N VAL A 44 0.70 1.95 2.71
CA VAL A 44 2.00 2.56 3.01
C VAL A 44 3.08 1.57 2.59
N THR A 45 4.02 2.00 1.76
CA THR A 45 5.08 1.14 1.21
C THR A 45 6.31 1.03 2.11
N HIS A 46 6.44 1.91 3.11
CA HIS A 46 7.63 2.00 3.94
C HIS A 46 7.48 1.21 5.24
N ILE A 47 8.53 0.46 5.59
CA ILE A 47 8.73 -0.13 6.92
C ILE A 47 10.03 0.47 7.45
N GLY A 48 9.94 1.25 8.52
CA GLY A 48 11.04 2.13 8.90
C GLY A 48 11.33 3.08 7.75
N ASP A 49 12.57 3.13 7.28
CA ASP A 49 13.04 3.95 6.16
C ASP A 49 13.04 3.22 4.80
N VAL A 50 12.72 1.93 4.75
CA VAL A 50 12.82 1.12 3.53
C VAL A 50 11.46 1.04 2.82
N GLY A 51 11.42 1.44 1.54
CA GLY A 51 10.21 1.49 0.71
C GLY A 51 10.16 0.52 -0.48
N HIS A 52 10.94 -0.56 -0.48
CA HIS A 52 10.97 -1.51 -1.61
C HIS A 52 9.64 -2.25 -1.76
N THR A 53 9.13 -2.35 -2.99
CA THR A 53 7.84 -2.97 -3.28
C THR A 53 7.91 -3.74 -4.58
N LEU A 54 7.39 -4.97 -4.60
CA LEU A 54 7.25 -5.81 -5.79
C LEU A 54 5.76 -5.91 -6.16
N VAL A 55 5.44 -5.66 -7.43
CA VAL A 55 4.09 -5.86 -7.99
C VAL A 55 4.18 -6.94 -9.07
N ALA A 56 3.48 -8.04 -8.88
CA ALA A 56 3.47 -9.18 -9.80
C ALA A 56 2.04 -9.58 -10.19
N GLY A 57 1.89 -10.18 -11.37
CA GLY A 57 0.60 -10.64 -11.88
C GLY A 57 0.59 -10.85 -13.41
N PRO A 58 -0.45 -11.52 -13.96
CA PRO A 58 -0.63 -11.73 -15.40
C PRO A 58 -0.71 -10.42 -16.22
N THR A 59 -0.42 -10.50 -17.52
CA THR A 59 -0.67 -9.40 -18.47
C THR A 59 -2.15 -9.06 -18.51
N GLY A 60 -2.49 -7.77 -18.59
CA GLY A 60 -3.87 -7.30 -18.62
C GLY A 60 -4.54 -7.07 -17.26
N MET A 61 -3.95 -7.50 -16.15
CA MET A 61 -4.53 -7.30 -14.79
C MET A 61 -4.23 -5.93 -14.15
N GLY A 62 -3.86 -4.92 -14.95
CA GLY A 62 -3.73 -3.55 -14.44
C GLY A 62 -2.43 -3.23 -13.70
N LYS A 63 -1.38 -4.06 -13.78
CA LYS A 63 -0.06 -3.76 -13.17
C LYS A 63 0.50 -2.39 -13.57
N SER A 64 0.49 -2.06 -14.87
CA SER A 64 0.99 -0.76 -15.36
C SER A 64 0.14 0.41 -14.83
N VAL A 65 -1.18 0.23 -14.73
CA VAL A 65 -2.09 1.22 -14.14
C VAL A 65 -1.81 1.41 -12.66
N LEU A 66 -1.58 0.32 -11.92
CA LEU A 66 -1.21 0.38 -10.50
C LEU A 66 0.13 1.11 -10.31
N LEU A 67 1.17 0.76 -11.07
CA LEU A 67 2.47 1.43 -10.99
C LEU A 67 2.39 2.92 -11.34
N ALA A 68 1.65 3.29 -12.39
CA ALA A 68 1.39 4.69 -12.75
C ALA A 68 0.64 5.42 -11.63
N THR A 69 -0.35 4.76 -11.02
CA THR A 69 -1.10 5.31 -9.89
C THR A 69 -0.18 5.55 -8.69
N LEU A 70 0.62 4.56 -8.30
CA LEU A 70 1.59 4.71 -7.20
C LEU A 70 2.56 5.87 -7.46
N ALA A 71 3.12 5.96 -8.67
CA ALA A 71 3.99 7.06 -9.07
C ALA A 71 3.28 8.42 -8.95
N MET A 72 2.08 8.57 -9.52
CA MET A 72 1.33 9.82 -9.47
C MET A 72 0.96 10.23 -8.03
N GLN A 73 0.59 9.28 -7.19
CA GLN A 73 0.25 9.54 -5.79
C GLN A 73 1.50 9.93 -4.97
N PHE A 74 2.67 9.39 -5.32
CA PHE A 74 3.95 9.71 -4.69
C PHE A 74 4.37 11.18 -4.91
N ARG A 75 3.90 11.83 -6.00
CA ARG A 75 4.20 13.24 -6.31
C ARG A 75 3.72 14.23 -5.25
N ARG A 76 2.83 13.81 -4.34
CA ARG A 76 2.32 14.66 -3.24
C ARG A 76 3.33 14.83 -2.12
N TYR A 77 4.32 13.95 -2.00
CA TYR A 77 5.37 14.11 -1.00
C TYR A 77 6.33 15.24 -1.42
N ARG A 78 6.69 16.10 -0.47
CA ARG A 78 7.57 17.23 -0.73
C ARG A 78 8.92 16.74 -1.24
N GLY A 79 9.40 17.31 -2.35
CA GLY A 79 10.68 16.94 -2.95
C GLY A 79 10.71 15.57 -3.63
N SER A 80 9.55 14.97 -3.90
CA SER A 80 9.46 13.68 -4.59
C SER A 80 10.17 13.71 -5.95
N ARG A 81 10.96 12.69 -6.24
CA ARG A 81 11.57 12.44 -7.56
C ARG A 81 11.19 11.04 -8.01
N ILE A 82 10.79 10.90 -9.26
CA ILE A 82 10.35 9.63 -9.83
C ILE A 82 11.21 9.33 -11.05
N PHE A 83 11.86 8.18 -11.02
CA PHE A 83 12.61 7.63 -12.16
C PHE A 83 11.90 6.36 -12.62
N VAL A 84 11.62 6.28 -13.91
CA VAL A 84 10.86 5.17 -14.49
C VAL A 84 11.72 4.46 -15.51
N PHE A 85 11.91 3.16 -15.31
CA PHE A 85 12.53 2.26 -16.28
C PHE A 85 11.47 1.25 -16.71
N ASP A 86 11.07 1.31 -17.97
CA ASP A 86 9.97 0.48 -18.50
C ASP A 86 10.44 -0.37 -19.68
N MET A 87 10.48 -1.68 -19.45
CA MET A 87 10.77 -2.68 -20.46
C MET A 87 9.47 -3.09 -21.16
N GLY A 88 8.94 -2.21 -22.03
CA GLY A 88 7.69 -2.50 -22.76
C GLY A 88 6.88 -1.29 -23.24
N ARG A 89 7.27 -0.06 -22.88
CA ARG A 89 6.57 1.21 -23.26
C ARG A 89 5.10 1.28 -22.82
N SER A 90 4.77 0.60 -21.73
CA SER A 90 3.44 0.55 -21.13
C SER A 90 3.17 1.72 -20.16
N MET A 91 4.20 2.34 -19.60
CA MET A 91 4.09 3.57 -18.83
C MET A 91 4.15 4.77 -19.77
N ARG A 92 2.97 5.27 -20.16
CA ARG A 92 2.82 6.54 -20.87
C ARG A 92 2.33 7.57 -19.86
N ALA A 93 3.03 8.70 -19.79
CA ALA A 93 2.75 9.82 -18.90
C ALA A 93 1.46 10.55 -19.29
#